data_AF-A0A7S2EEP8-F1
#
_entry.id   AF-A0A7S2EEP8-F1
#
_cell.length_a   1.000
_cell.length_b   1.000
_cell.length_c   1.000
_cell.angle_alpha   90.00
_cell.angle_beta   90.00
_cell.angle_gamma   90.00
#
_symmetry.space_group_name_H-M   'P 1'
#
loop_
_entity.id
_entity.type
_entity.pdbx_description
1 polymer ?
#
loop_
_entity_poly.entity_id
_entity_poly.type
_entity_poly.pdbx_seq_one_letter_code
_entity_poly.pdbx_strand_id
1 'polypeptide(L)'
;GGGGRKEERKREATLTDVPPAVPLLRSNLERNRGTILGDVLVRTESLVWGEDTSDKGTGEDDKEYDIILGSDLLYGPTSSYGPLIKTARRNLCQRGGIFVLAARWRRPEKEREFFQQAERGGIVFELLGKWLRGLEPGAEGGKEAAEEVEKRLPCTVPWGNYGDLKDPIFLEYVEKTFVEVRGERVNLGNLSEAHLEAMNDTENDAFEKTQTQVYVG
;
A
#
# COMPACT_ATOMS: atom_id res chain seq x y z
N GLY A 1 46.08 -9.29 8.30
CA GLY A 1 44.84 -9.19 7.52
C GLY A 1 43.68 -9.19 8.48
N GLY A 2 43.05 -8.04 8.70
CA GLY A 2 41.89 -7.92 9.58
C GLY A 2 40.63 -8.34 8.82
N GLY A 3 40.05 -9.47 9.20
CA GLY A 3 38.72 -9.86 8.73
C GLY A 3 37.69 -8.92 9.32
N GLY A 4 37.23 -7.95 8.53
CA GLY A 4 36.06 -7.14 8.88
C GLY A 4 34.84 -8.05 8.94
N ARG A 5 34.35 -8.34 10.15
CA ARG A 5 33.00 -8.85 10.35
C ARG A 5 32.06 -7.80 9.74
N LYS A 6 31.30 -8.17 8.71
CA LYS A 6 30.11 -7.43 8.32
C LYS A 6 29.20 -7.42 9.55
N GLU A 7 28.98 -6.27 10.17
CA GLU A 7 27.89 -6.11 11.11
C GLU A 7 26.59 -6.43 10.38
N GLU A 8 25.87 -7.46 10.81
CA GLU A 8 24.51 -7.71 10.34
C GLU A 8 23.65 -6.54 10.79
N ARG A 9 23.15 -5.78 9.81
CA ARG A 9 22.20 -4.69 10.06
C ARG A 9 20.96 -5.30 10.72
N LYS A 10 20.71 -4.96 11.98
CA LYS A 10 19.52 -5.39 12.70
C LYS A 10 18.29 -4.82 11.98
N ARG A 11 17.31 -5.67 11.69
CA ARG A 11 16.05 -5.25 11.05
C ARG A 11 15.21 -4.52 12.09
N GLU A 12 14.66 -3.37 11.73
CA GLU A 12 13.80 -2.58 12.61
C GLU A 12 12.48 -2.25 11.93
N ALA A 13 11.41 -2.16 12.72
CA ALA A 13 10.11 -1.68 12.28
C ALA A 13 9.54 -0.68 13.28
N THR A 14 9.03 0.45 12.78
CA THR A 14 8.26 1.41 13.58
C THR A 14 6.81 1.34 13.14
N LEU A 15 5.91 0.98 14.05
CA LEU A 15 4.47 1.06 13.85
C LEU A 15 4.01 2.45 14.29
N THR A 16 3.32 3.18 13.42
CA THR A 16 2.91 4.56 13.68
C THR A 16 1.44 4.80 13.43
N ASP A 17 0.82 5.63 14.26
CA ASP A 17 -0.55 6.12 14.07
C ASP A 17 -0.73 7.43 14.88
N VAL A 18 -1.90 8.04 14.81
CA VAL A 18 -2.26 9.20 15.63
C VAL A 18 -2.15 8.86 17.12
N PRO A 19 -1.84 9.85 17.99
CA PRO A 19 -1.56 9.59 19.41
C PRO A 19 -2.60 8.73 20.15
N PRO A 20 -3.92 8.88 19.91
CA PRO A 20 -4.93 8.03 20.55
C PRO A 20 -4.86 6.54 20.20
N ALA A 21 -4.30 6.18 19.04
CA ALA A 21 -4.22 4.78 18.57
C ALA A 21 -2.96 4.05 19.05
N VAL A 22 -1.91 4.79 19.46
CA VAL A 22 -0.62 4.20 19.88
C VAL A 22 -0.74 3.21 21.05
N PRO A 23 -1.56 3.43 22.10
CA PRO A 23 -1.75 2.44 23.15
C PRO A 23 -2.28 1.10 22.63
N LEU A 24 -3.18 1.14 21.63
CA LEU A 24 -3.72 -0.07 21.00
C LEU A 24 -2.65 -0.79 20.17
N LEU A 25 -1.84 -0.05 19.41
CA LEU A 25 -0.68 -0.61 18.69
C LEU A 25 0.27 -1.33 19.65
N ARG A 26 0.58 -0.71 20.80
CA ARG A 26 1.47 -1.30 21.80
C ARG A 26 0.89 -2.58 22.39
N SER A 27 -0.39 -2.59 22.74
CA SER A 27 -1.07 -3.80 23.22
C SER A 27 -1.08 -4.92 22.16
N ASN A 28 -1.29 -4.59 20.88
CA ASN A 28 -1.23 -5.56 19.80
C ASN A 28 0.19 -6.14 19.63
N LEU A 29 1.21 -5.29 19.72
CA LEU A 29 2.61 -5.69 19.65
C LEU A 29 2.97 -6.65 20.80
N GLU A 30 2.57 -6.32 22.03
CA GLU A 30 2.82 -7.15 23.21
C GLU A 30 2.19 -8.53 23.08
N ARG A 31 0.92 -8.60 22.65
CA ARG A 31 0.19 -9.86 22.45
C ARG A 31 0.81 -10.75 21.37
N ASN A 32 1.41 -10.15 20.35
CA ASN A 32 2.02 -10.87 19.22
C ASN A 32 3.54 -10.99 19.33
N ARG A 33 4.16 -10.60 20.45
CA ARG A 33 5.62 -10.57 20.56
C ARG A 33 6.26 -11.94 20.33
N GLY A 34 5.57 -13.02 20.70
CA GLY A 34 6.03 -14.39 20.47
C GLY A 34 5.87 -14.91 19.03
N THR A 35 5.12 -14.21 18.17
CA THR A 35 4.92 -14.59 16.76
C THR A 35 5.77 -13.77 15.79
N ILE A 36 6.39 -12.68 16.26
CA ILE A 36 7.32 -11.89 15.47
C ILE A 36 8.56 -12.75 15.18
N LEU A 37 8.72 -13.10 13.91
CA LEU A 37 9.80 -13.98 13.44
C LEU A 37 11.13 -13.21 13.35
N GLY A 38 12.21 -13.83 13.84
CA GLY A 38 13.58 -13.34 13.72
C GLY A 38 13.92 -12.16 14.64
N ASP A 39 15.12 -11.61 14.46
CA ASP A 39 15.67 -10.53 15.29
C ASP A 39 15.20 -9.13 14.86
N VAL A 40 13.90 -8.98 14.59
CA VAL A 40 13.32 -7.68 14.22
C VAL A 40 12.99 -6.86 15.47
N LEU A 41 13.59 -5.68 15.59
CA LEU A 41 13.23 -4.72 16.63
C LEU A 41 11.98 -3.95 16.20
N VAL A 42 10.83 -4.27 16.80
CA VAL A 42 9.57 -3.56 16.55
C VAL A 42 9.28 -2.57 17.67
N ARG A 43 8.96 -1.33 17.31
CA ARG A 43 8.55 -0.27 18.25
C ARG A 43 7.29 0.44 17.76
N THR A 44 6.65 1.16 18.67
CA THR A 44 5.45 1.97 18.37
C THR A 44 5.75 3.44 18.63
N GLU A 45 5.40 4.33 17.69
CA GLU A 45 5.56 5.78 17.84
C GLU A 45 4.28 6.49 17.39
N SER A 46 4.02 7.69 17.90
CA SER A 46 2.95 8.54 17.36
C SER A 46 3.42 9.26 16.10
N LEU A 47 2.57 9.34 15.08
CA LEU A 47 2.82 10.12 13.87
C LEU A 47 1.51 10.69 13.35
N VAL A 48 1.41 12.03 13.31
CA VAL A 48 0.35 12.73 12.59
C VAL A 48 0.93 13.19 11.26
N TRP A 49 0.25 12.90 10.16
CA TRP A 49 0.75 13.27 8.84
C TRP A 49 0.81 14.79 8.65
N GLY A 50 1.84 15.26 7.95
CA GLY A 50 2.10 16.68 7.69
C GLY A 50 2.69 17.46 8.85
N GLU A 51 2.56 16.98 10.09
CA GLU A 51 3.19 17.60 11.25
C GLU A 51 4.71 17.43 11.19
N ASP A 52 5.40 18.53 11.47
CA ASP A 52 6.84 18.50 11.58
C ASP A 52 7.20 17.94 12.95
N THR A 53 7.59 16.65 13.00
CA THR A 53 8.17 16.05 14.20
C THR A 53 9.61 16.53 14.45
N SER A 54 9.99 17.70 13.91
CA SER A 54 11.32 18.30 14.06
C SER A 54 11.48 18.92 15.45
N ASP A 55 11.66 18.05 16.44
CA ASP A 55 12.69 18.21 17.46
C ASP A 55 13.83 17.19 17.25
N LYS A 56 13.88 16.55 16.07
CA LYS A 56 15.03 15.75 15.63
C LYS A 56 16.00 16.70 14.94
N GLY A 57 17.11 16.96 15.63
CA GLY A 57 18.15 17.89 15.19
C GLY A 57 18.71 17.53 13.82
N THR A 58 19.25 18.55 13.14
CA THR A 58 19.82 18.56 11.79
C THR A 58 21.07 17.68 11.60
N GLY A 59 21.18 16.56 12.33
CA GLY A 59 22.24 15.57 12.14
C GLY A 59 21.87 14.60 11.03
N GLU A 60 22.88 14.07 10.34
CA GLU A 60 22.77 13.04 9.29
C GLU A 60 22.13 11.71 9.75
N ASP A 61 21.69 11.63 11.01
CA ASP A 61 20.94 10.51 11.63
C ASP A 61 19.40 10.68 11.56
N ASP A 62 18.90 11.56 10.70
CA ASP A 62 17.47 11.62 10.37
C ASP A 62 17.06 10.25 9.82
N LYS A 63 16.24 9.51 10.57
CA LYS A 63 15.87 8.12 10.28
C LYS A 63 15.15 8.04 8.93
N GLU A 64 15.92 7.73 7.91
CA GLU A 64 15.43 7.32 6.60
C GLU A 64 15.01 5.85 6.67
N TYR A 65 13.73 5.58 6.43
CA TYR A 65 13.20 4.23 6.29
C TYR A 65 13.48 3.72 4.89
N ASP A 66 14.05 2.52 4.78
CA ASP A 66 14.21 1.83 3.49
C ASP A 66 12.84 1.50 2.86
N ILE A 67 11.83 1.23 3.71
CA ILE A 67 10.48 0.82 3.29
C ILE A 67 9.45 1.54 4.16
N ILE A 68 8.48 2.19 3.52
CA ILE A 68 7.24 2.64 4.17
C ILE A 68 6.11 1.74 3.67
N LEU A 69 5.29 1.25 4.61
CA LEU A 69 4.10 0.46 4.32
C LEU A 69 2.85 1.24 4.71
N GLY A 70 1.89 1.35 3.79
CA GLY A 70 0.58 1.94 4.04
C GLY A 70 -0.52 1.01 3.56
N SER A 71 -1.53 0.79 4.38
CA SER A 71 -2.72 0.02 3.98
C SER A 71 -3.95 0.86 4.22
N ASP A 72 -4.76 1.01 3.17
CA ASP A 72 -6.03 1.72 3.20
C ASP A 72 -5.91 3.13 3.77
N LEU A 73 -4.95 3.92 3.27
CA LEU A 73 -4.70 5.29 3.75
C LEU A 73 -5.55 6.37 3.05
N LEU A 74 -6.25 6.01 1.97
CA LEU A 74 -6.94 6.96 1.07
C LEU A 74 -8.44 7.13 1.38
N TYR A 75 -8.89 6.83 2.60
CA TYR A 75 -10.30 6.91 3.02
C TYR A 75 -10.77 8.33 3.38
N GLY A 76 -9.84 9.20 3.75
CA GLY A 76 -10.13 10.55 4.25
C GLY A 76 -10.55 11.58 3.19
N PRO A 77 -10.66 12.85 3.57
CA PRO A 77 -10.77 13.95 2.62
C PRO A 77 -9.47 14.12 1.83
N THR A 78 -9.54 14.65 0.61
CA THR A 78 -8.36 14.85 -0.26
C THR A 78 -7.32 15.81 0.34
N SER A 79 -7.73 16.64 1.32
CA SER A 79 -6.84 17.50 2.10
C SER A 79 -5.81 16.73 2.95
N SER A 80 -6.02 15.43 3.24
CA SER A 80 -5.03 14.62 3.95
C SER A 80 -3.91 14.07 3.06
N TYR A 81 -4.09 14.09 1.73
CA TYR A 81 -3.13 13.51 0.78
C TYR A 81 -1.80 14.24 0.79
N GLY A 82 -1.81 15.57 0.72
CA GLY A 82 -0.60 16.40 0.80
C GLY A 82 0.22 16.14 2.07
N PRO A 83 -0.39 16.21 3.28
CA PRO A 83 0.24 15.80 4.54
C PRO A 83 0.86 14.40 4.51
N LEU A 84 0.15 13.40 4.00
CA LEU A 84 0.66 12.02 3.89
C LEU A 84 1.88 11.94 2.97
N ILE A 85 1.81 12.56 1.78
CA ILE A 85 2.92 12.60 0.82
C ILE A 85 4.14 13.32 1.43
N LYS A 86 3.94 14.46 2.10
CA LYS A 86 5.00 15.20 2.81
C LYS A 86 5.67 14.29 3.85
N THR A 87 4.88 13.58 4.65
CA THR A 87 5.39 12.65 5.66
C THR A 87 6.16 11.49 5.03
N ALA A 88 5.63 10.85 3.99
CA ALA A 88 6.31 9.75 3.31
C ALA A 88 7.66 10.22 2.74
N ARG A 89 7.68 11.31 1.97
CA ARG A 89 8.92 11.86 1.38
C ARG A 89 9.99 12.22 2.40
N ARG A 90 9.58 12.74 3.56
CA ARG A 90 10.51 13.14 4.62
C ARG A 90 11.16 11.93 5.31
N ASN A 91 10.40 10.85 5.46
CA ASN A 91 10.83 9.68 6.22
C ASN A 91 11.41 8.59 5.32
N LEU A 92 11.15 8.61 4.02
CA LEU A 92 11.66 7.61 3.09
C LEU A 92 13.13 7.88 2.74
N CYS A 93 13.94 6.84 2.64
CA CYS A 93 15.32 6.97 2.18
C CYS A 93 15.38 7.60 0.79
N GLN A 94 16.16 8.68 0.66
CA GLN A 94 16.25 9.43 -0.60
C GLN A 94 16.83 8.61 -1.75
N ARG A 95 17.59 7.55 -1.43
CA ARG A 95 18.21 6.65 -2.39
C ARG A 95 17.69 5.23 -2.23
N GLY A 96 16.70 4.88 -3.06
CA GLY A 96 16.19 3.53 -3.16
C GLY A 96 15.19 3.13 -2.07
N GLY A 97 14.69 4.09 -1.28
CA GLY A 97 13.55 3.85 -0.42
C GLY A 97 12.29 3.57 -1.24
N ILE A 98 11.45 2.65 -0.78
CA ILE A 98 10.19 2.28 -1.44
C ILE A 98 8.97 2.56 -0.55
N PHE A 99 7.91 3.08 -1.15
CA PHE A 99 6.61 3.20 -0.50
C PHE A 99 5.64 2.17 -1.08
N VAL A 100 5.32 1.15 -0.30
CA VAL A 100 4.28 0.18 -0.64
C VAL A 100 2.93 0.63 -0.09
N LEU A 101 1.95 0.82 -0.98
CA LEU A 101 0.60 1.27 -0.66
C LEU A 101 -0.44 0.25 -1.13
N ALA A 102 -1.15 -0.38 -0.20
CA ALA A 102 -2.38 -1.11 -0.51
C ALA A 102 -3.56 -0.11 -0.52
N ALA A 103 -4.19 0.05 -1.67
CA ALA A 103 -5.31 0.96 -1.86
C ALA A 103 -6.58 0.18 -2.23
N ARG A 104 -7.63 0.39 -1.43
CA ARG A 104 -9.00 -0.02 -1.74
C ARG A 104 -9.73 1.15 -2.37
N TRP A 105 -10.10 1.00 -3.64
CA TRP A 105 -10.75 2.05 -4.41
C TRP A 105 -12.22 2.17 -4.01
N ARG A 106 -12.62 3.38 -3.61
CA ARG A 106 -14.01 3.72 -3.26
C ARG A 106 -14.53 4.92 -4.03
N ARG A 107 -13.63 5.87 -4.31
CA ARG A 107 -13.93 7.11 -5.05
C ARG A 107 -12.77 7.39 -6.00
N PRO A 108 -12.65 6.62 -7.09
CA PRO A 108 -11.45 6.65 -7.93
C PRO A 108 -11.05 8.02 -8.44
N GLU A 109 -12.03 8.86 -8.77
CA GLU A 109 -11.79 10.24 -9.20
C GLU A 109 -11.07 11.09 -8.15
N LYS A 110 -11.38 10.89 -6.87
CA LYS A 110 -10.72 11.59 -5.75
C LYS A 110 -9.41 10.92 -5.38
N GLU A 111 -9.41 9.59 -5.30
CA GLU A 111 -8.23 8.81 -4.89
C GLU A 111 -7.09 8.94 -5.91
N ARG A 112 -7.38 9.09 -7.21
CA ARG A 112 -6.36 9.43 -8.24
C ARG A 112 -5.62 10.73 -7.96
N GLU A 113 -6.25 11.68 -7.26
CA GLU A 113 -5.60 12.95 -6.88
C GLU A 113 -4.37 12.70 -5.99
N PHE A 114 -4.41 11.70 -5.09
CA PHE A 114 -3.25 11.32 -4.28
C PHE A 114 -2.06 10.94 -5.17
N PHE A 115 -2.27 10.05 -6.13
CA PHE A 115 -1.22 9.57 -7.02
C PHE A 115 -0.64 10.72 -7.88
N GLN A 116 -1.51 11.59 -8.40
CA GLN A 116 -1.09 12.79 -9.14
C GLN A 116 -0.29 13.79 -8.28
N GLN A 117 -0.64 13.95 -7.00
CA GLN A 117 0.11 14.79 -6.07
C GLN A 117 1.45 14.12 -5.69
N ALA A 118 1.47 12.80 -5.52
CA ALA A 118 2.67 12.03 -5.21
C ALA A 118 3.70 12.11 -6.34
N GLU A 119 3.26 11.96 -7.59
CA GLU A 119 4.13 12.10 -8.77
C GLU A 119 4.73 13.50 -8.88
N ARG A 120 3.92 14.54 -8.66
CA ARG A 120 4.41 15.94 -8.58
C ARG A 120 5.41 16.14 -7.43
N GLY A 121 5.30 15.33 -6.38
CA GLY A 121 6.24 15.26 -5.26
C GLY A 121 7.46 14.36 -5.51
N GLY A 122 7.54 13.66 -6.64
CA GLY A 122 8.65 12.76 -6.98
C GLY A 122 8.52 11.32 -6.49
N ILE A 123 7.32 10.89 -6.04
CA ILE A 123 7.01 9.48 -5.75
C ILE A 123 6.16 8.96 -6.91
N VAL A 124 6.67 7.99 -7.66
CA VAL A 124 6.00 7.47 -8.87
C VAL A 124 5.51 6.05 -8.62
N PHE A 125 4.20 5.90 -8.44
CA PHE A 125 3.61 4.61 -8.12
C PHE A 125 3.39 3.73 -9.36
N GLU A 126 3.82 2.48 -9.25
CA GLU A 126 3.52 1.39 -10.17
C GLU A 126 2.77 0.26 -9.46
N LEU A 127 2.02 -0.55 -10.20
CA LEU A 127 1.42 -1.76 -9.65
C LEU A 127 2.51 -2.74 -9.19
N LEU A 128 2.32 -3.37 -8.03
CA LEU A 128 3.29 -4.31 -7.46
C LEU A 128 3.67 -5.44 -8.44
N GLY A 129 2.70 -6.02 -9.15
CA GLY A 129 2.96 -7.05 -10.16
C GLY A 129 3.87 -6.55 -11.29
N LYS A 130 3.63 -5.33 -11.79
CA LYS A 130 4.48 -4.69 -12.81
C LYS A 130 5.89 -4.42 -12.27
N TRP A 131 5.99 -3.86 -11.06
CA TRP A 131 7.27 -3.56 -10.41
C TRP A 131 8.11 -4.82 -10.20
N LEU A 132 7.52 -5.91 -9.68
CA LEU A 132 8.19 -7.20 -9.49
C LEU A 132 8.71 -7.81 -10.79
N ARG A 133 7.98 -7.64 -11.91
CA ARG A 133 8.44 -8.09 -13.23
C ARG A 133 9.61 -7.27 -13.78
N GLY A 134 9.75 -6.02 -13.35
CA GLY A 134 10.82 -5.12 -13.76
C GLY A 134 12.14 -5.33 -13.00
N LEU A 135 12.17 -6.18 -11.97
CA LEU A 135 13.40 -6.50 -11.24
C LEU A 135 14.38 -7.26 -12.14
N GLU A 136 15.66 -6.89 -12.09
CA GLU A 136 16.73 -7.46 -12.93
C GLU A 136 16.75 -9.01 -12.90
N PRO A 137 17.01 -9.67 -14.04
CA PRO A 137 17.16 -11.12 -14.11
C PRO A 137 18.27 -11.60 -13.15
N GLY A 138 17.88 -12.19 -12.02
CA GLY A 138 18.82 -12.61 -10.97
C GLY A 138 18.42 -12.17 -9.56
N ALA A 139 17.49 -11.23 -9.41
CA ALA A 139 16.71 -11.10 -8.19
C ALA A 139 15.80 -12.33 -8.09
N GLU A 140 16.22 -13.33 -7.30
CA GLU A 140 15.52 -14.61 -7.16
C GLU A 140 14.01 -14.41 -6.99
N GLY A 141 13.22 -14.94 -7.94
CA GLY A 141 11.77 -15.08 -7.80
C GLY A 141 10.89 -13.92 -8.27
N GLY A 142 11.41 -12.82 -8.82
CA GLY A 142 10.58 -11.65 -9.19
C GLY A 142 9.37 -11.97 -10.10
N LYS A 143 9.56 -12.80 -11.13
CA LYS A 143 8.46 -13.23 -12.03
C LYS A 143 7.44 -14.14 -11.33
N GLU A 144 7.90 -15.10 -10.53
CA GLU A 144 7.04 -16.02 -9.78
C GLU A 144 6.23 -15.27 -8.71
N ALA A 145 6.88 -14.34 -8.00
CA ALA A 145 6.24 -13.45 -7.04
C ALA A 145 5.19 -12.57 -7.72
N ALA A 146 5.48 -12.01 -8.90
CA ALA A 146 4.51 -11.24 -9.67
C ALA A 146 3.28 -12.09 -10.06
N GLU A 147 3.49 -13.32 -10.52
CA GLU A 147 2.41 -14.25 -10.86
C GLU A 147 1.56 -14.62 -9.62
N GLU A 148 2.18 -14.80 -8.45
CA GLU A 148 1.46 -15.04 -7.20
C GLU A 148 0.67 -13.82 -6.74
N VAL A 149 1.22 -12.61 -6.89
CA VAL A 149 0.52 -11.35 -6.60
C VAL A 149 -0.69 -11.20 -7.53
N GLU A 150 -0.54 -11.41 -8.83
CA GLU A 150 -1.61 -11.26 -9.83
C GLU A 150 -2.73 -12.29 -9.65
N LYS A 151 -2.44 -13.48 -9.11
CA LYS A 151 -3.47 -14.46 -8.70
C LYS A 151 -4.33 -13.96 -7.54
N ARG A 152 -3.75 -13.20 -6.62
CA ARG A 152 -4.43 -12.72 -5.40
C ARG A 152 -5.08 -11.34 -5.57
N LEU A 153 -4.48 -10.51 -6.43
CA LEU A 153 -4.89 -9.15 -6.75
C LEU A 153 -5.10 -9.07 -8.27
N PRO A 154 -6.28 -9.49 -8.75
CA PRO A 154 -6.51 -9.69 -10.18
C PRO A 154 -6.62 -8.39 -10.99
N CYS A 155 -6.76 -7.24 -10.31
CA CYS A 155 -6.81 -5.95 -10.99
C CYS A 155 -5.40 -5.52 -11.43
N THR A 156 -5.22 -5.42 -12.74
CA THR A 156 -3.98 -4.94 -13.37
C THR A 156 -4.12 -3.57 -14.02
N VAL A 157 -5.21 -2.86 -13.73
CA VAL A 157 -5.49 -1.54 -14.32
C VAL A 157 -4.66 -0.47 -13.59
N PRO A 158 -3.77 0.27 -14.28
CA PRO A 158 -2.99 1.31 -13.62
C PRO A 158 -3.87 2.35 -12.92
N TRP A 159 -3.37 2.95 -11.83
CA TRP A 159 -4.13 3.93 -11.05
C TRP A 159 -4.66 5.09 -11.90
N GLY A 160 -3.95 5.47 -12.97
CA GLY A 160 -4.34 6.56 -13.87
C GLY A 160 -5.61 6.27 -14.67
N ASN A 161 -5.89 4.98 -14.94
CA ASN A 161 -7.04 4.52 -15.72
C ASN A 161 -8.18 4.02 -14.81
N TYR A 162 -7.86 3.56 -13.60
CA TYR A 162 -8.85 2.93 -12.71
C TYR A 162 -10.00 3.89 -12.38
N GLY A 163 -11.23 3.48 -12.70
CA GLY A 163 -12.44 4.29 -12.47
C GLY A 163 -12.72 5.36 -13.53
N ASP A 164 -12.00 5.39 -14.66
CA ASP A 164 -12.37 6.22 -15.81
C ASP A 164 -13.28 5.45 -16.77
N LEU A 165 -14.57 5.80 -16.77
CA LEU A 165 -15.58 5.17 -17.63
C LEU A 165 -15.42 5.47 -19.13
N LYS A 166 -14.45 6.29 -19.52
CA LYS A 166 -14.08 6.54 -20.91
C LYS A 166 -12.83 5.79 -21.34
N ASP A 167 -12.11 5.21 -20.37
CA ASP A 167 -10.87 4.52 -20.63
C ASP A 167 -11.13 3.06 -21.03
N PRO A 168 -10.63 2.61 -22.20
CA PRO A 168 -10.90 1.26 -22.69
C PRO A 168 -10.30 0.16 -21.80
N ILE A 169 -9.19 0.42 -21.10
CA ILE A 169 -8.56 -0.56 -20.22
C ILE A 169 -9.44 -0.79 -18.99
N PHE A 170 -9.98 0.28 -18.41
CA PHE A 170 -10.90 0.14 -17.27
C PHE A 170 -12.24 -0.46 -17.68
N LEU A 171 -12.79 -0.09 -18.84
CA LEU A 171 -14.02 -0.69 -19.37
C LEU A 171 -13.86 -2.20 -19.59
N GLU A 172 -12.76 -2.63 -20.21
CA GLU A 172 -12.44 -4.04 -20.39
C GLU A 172 -12.34 -4.79 -19.05
N TYR A 173 -11.73 -4.16 -18.04
CA TYR A 173 -11.63 -4.72 -16.70
C TYR A 173 -13.01 -4.95 -16.05
N VAL A 174 -13.92 -3.98 -16.11
CA VAL A 174 -15.25 -4.13 -15.49
C VAL A 174 -16.16 -5.09 -16.26
N GLU A 175 -15.95 -5.25 -17.56
CA GLU A 175 -16.68 -6.22 -18.39
C GLU A 175 -16.22 -7.65 -18.16
N LYS A 176 -14.91 -7.86 -17.95
CA LYS A 176 -14.29 -9.19 -17.82
C LYS A 176 -14.19 -9.69 -16.38
N THR A 177 -14.28 -8.80 -15.40
CA THR A 177 -14.25 -9.17 -13.99
C THR A 177 -15.66 -9.51 -13.49
N PHE A 178 -15.79 -10.69 -12.87
CA PHE A 178 -17.06 -11.19 -12.32
C PHE A 178 -16.95 -11.41 -10.82
N VAL A 179 -18.05 -11.16 -10.13
CA VAL A 179 -18.28 -11.49 -8.73
C VAL A 179 -19.54 -12.34 -8.62
N GLU A 180 -19.69 -13.09 -7.52
CA GLU A 180 -20.90 -13.83 -7.22
C GLU A 180 -21.83 -13.00 -6.34
N VAL A 181 -23.13 -13.04 -6.62
CA VAL A 181 -24.19 -12.40 -5.83
C VAL A 181 -25.33 -13.39 -5.72
N ARG A 182 -25.57 -13.94 -4.52
CA ARG A 182 -26.52 -15.03 -4.28
C ARG A 182 -26.28 -16.24 -5.19
N GLY A 183 -25.01 -16.55 -5.48
CA GLY A 183 -24.61 -17.62 -6.38
C GLY A 183 -24.78 -17.34 -7.88
N GLU A 184 -25.23 -16.13 -8.27
CA GLU A 184 -25.26 -15.70 -9.66
C GLU A 184 -24.00 -14.90 -10.01
N ARG A 185 -23.43 -15.14 -11.21
CA ARG A 185 -22.25 -14.40 -11.67
C ARG A 185 -22.66 -13.07 -12.30
N VAL A 186 -22.21 -11.97 -11.72
CA VAL A 186 -22.47 -10.61 -12.19
C VAL A 186 -21.12 -9.95 -12.52
N ASN A 187 -21.00 -9.32 -13.70
CA ASN A 187 -19.80 -8.54 -14.02
C ASN A 187 -19.83 -7.19 -13.29
N LEU A 188 -18.66 -6.59 -13.06
CA LEU A 188 -18.57 -5.33 -12.33
C LEU A 188 -19.32 -4.19 -13.04
N GLY A 189 -19.36 -4.20 -14.38
CA GLY A 189 -20.07 -3.18 -15.17
C GLY A 189 -21.60 -3.17 -14.97
N ASN A 190 -22.20 -4.30 -14.58
CA ASN A 190 -23.63 -4.44 -14.30
C ASN A 190 -23.94 -4.50 -12.78
N LEU A 191 -22.95 -4.27 -11.92
CA LEU A 191 -23.14 -4.29 -10.49
C LEU A 191 -23.98 -3.08 -10.05
N SER A 192 -24.91 -3.29 -9.14
CA SER A 192 -25.84 -2.26 -8.65
C SER A 192 -25.81 -2.22 -7.13
N GLU A 193 -26.35 -1.16 -6.53
CA GLU A 193 -26.47 -1.06 -5.06
C GLU A 193 -27.26 -2.25 -4.46
N ALA A 194 -28.35 -2.65 -5.12
CA ALA A 194 -29.13 -3.82 -4.73
C ALA A 194 -28.33 -5.13 -4.79
N HIS A 195 -27.36 -5.23 -5.72
CA HIS A 195 -26.44 -6.38 -5.75
C HIS A 195 -25.50 -6.36 -4.55
N LEU A 196 -24.94 -5.19 -4.21
CA LEU A 196 -24.02 -5.03 -3.07
C LEU A 196 -24.70 -5.34 -1.73
N GLU A 197 -25.94 -4.88 -1.54
CA GLU A 197 -26.75 -5.18 -0.35
C GLU A 197 -27.14 -6.67 -0.25
N ALA A 198 -27.17 -7.38 -1.38
CA ALA A 198 -27.54 -8.77 -1.46
C ALA A 198 -26.37 -9.74 -1.21
N MET A 199 -25.13 -9.25 -1.22
CA MET A 199 -23.92 -10.07 -1.02
C MET A 199 -23.83 -10.57 0.41
N ASN A 200 -23.43 -11.83 0.58
CA ASN A 200 -22.95 -12.35 1.86
C ASN A 200 -21.47 -11.96 2.09
N ASP A 201 -20.92 -12.25 3.28
CA ASP A 201 -19.54 -11.88 3.65
C ASP A 201 -18.48 -12.43 2.68
N THR A 202 -18.64 -13.66 2.18
CA THR A 202 -17.68 -14.27 1.24
C THR A 202 -17.75 -13.62 -0.13
N GLU A 203 -18.95 -13.30 -0.61
CA GLU A 203 -19.18 -12.58 -1.86
C GLU A 203 -18.64 -11.15 -1.78
N ASN A 204 -18.85 -10.48 -0.64
CA ASN A 204 -18.32 -9.16 -0.37
C ASN A 204 -16.78 -9.18 -0.34
N ASP A 205 -16.16 -10.12 0.38
CA ASP A 205 -14.70 -10.29 0.39
C ASP A 205 -14.12 -10.51 -1.02
N ALA A 206 -14.82 -11.27 -1.86
CA ALA A 206 -14.42 -11.48 -3.25
C ALA A 206 -14.53 -10.18 -4.06
N PHE A 207 -15.63 -9.44 -3.91
CA PHE A 207 -15.80 -8.11 -4.51
C PHE A 207 -14.71 -7.14 -4.05
N GLU A 208 -14.39 -7.08 -2.77
CA GLU A 208 -13.39 -6.19 -2.21
C GLU A 208 -11.98 -6.44 -2.76
N LYS A 209 -11.64 -7.70 -3.02
CA LYS A 209 -10.38 -8.05 -3.70
C LYS A 209 -10.31 -7.49 -5.11
N THR A 210 -11.44 -7.37 -5.82
CA THR A 210 -11.47 -6.71 -7.14
C THR A 210 -11.28 -5.19 -7.06
N GLN A 211 -11.56 -4.60 -5.90
CA GLN A 211 -11.40 -3.16 -5.67
C GLN A 211 -10.07 -2.80 -4.99
N THR A 212 -9.25 -3.80 -4.66
CA THR A 212 -7.98 -3.61 -3.94
C THR A 212 -6.79 -3.81 -4.86
N GLN A 213 -5.87 -2.86 -4.82
CA GLN A 213 -4.61 -2.90 -5.57
C GLN A 213 -3.44 -2.55 -4.66
N VAL A 214 -2.25 -3.09 -4.96
CA VAL A 214 -1.02 -2.76 -4.24
C VAL A 214 -0.08 -2.06 -5.20
N TYR A 215 0.41 -0.90 -4.75
CA TYR A 215 1.31 -0.03 -5.48
C TYR A 215 2.66 0.05 -4.79
N VAL A 216 3.72 0.26 -5.58
CA VAL A 216 5.09 0.56 -5.12
C VAL A 216 5.50 1.88 -5.75
N GLY A 217 5.91 2.85 -4.93
CA GLY A 217 6.35 4.18 -5.37
C GLY A 217 7.67 4.61 -4.78
#